data_AF-A0ABC9V3L9-F1
#
_entry.id   AF-A0ABC9V3L9-F1
#
_cell.length_a   1.000
_cell.length_b   1.000
_cell.length_c   1.000
_cell.angle_alpha   90.00
_cell.angle_beta   90.00
_cell.angle_gamma   90.00
#
_symmetry.space_group_name_H-M   'P 1'
#
loop_
_entity.id
_entity.type
_entity.pdbx_description
1 polymer ?
#
loop_
_entity_poly.entity_id
_entity_poly.type
_entity_poly.pdbx_seq_one_letter_code
_entity_poly.pdbx_strand_id
1 'polypeptide(L)'
;MWSDIESKQDFLNYSEASEIVVNVLSNPAMLPISIGVFGSWGTGKSTILNLIEQKLQAEKKEDYILIKFDAWLYQGFDDARAALIEVVTLEIAKLVEDNKTLLDKTKTITKRVNKLRLLAMAAEGASWLAGVPTFGAAYKAVEAIGDGIKGKADLEDGEAVSKIIKDGQSGLKELLNEEITSAPKEIAALKTEFADLLVDFNKKIVIFVDNLDRCLPKQTIQTLESLRLFLFMPNTAFVIAADEDMVRHAVKEYFNGIDEKHITDYLDKLIQFPVKVPKISTREVRAYLFLLYASIHETYGKQKLKIESLRTGLENNLRLSWKEDPISVENALLLLDSDGPRTVNLLSDFTIADRIAPLLASSKSVEGNPRIVKRMLNVISMRNMIASARRMPVDLKLIAKMALFERCCKSTAISILYNEINATADGKPELFRQLEAVKNDLEAFEEKLPKDWKEHKTFLFDWINLEPSISDKDLRPLVYLSKETVPLRIVSRGLSEIADSAYRLLIRTSKVSSPSAIKAIGTIPQGEEKDVMRLILEELRQHSNWSEIPSGFAGAFLLAQELEETRPQFKAFISEVMPKLKPWFKSLIKEEVWFNN
;
A
#
# COMPACT_ATOMS: atom_id res chain seq x y z
N MET A 1 14.68 -10.24 11.47
CA MET A 1 13.76 -9.79 10.40
C MET A 1 13.07 -8.49 10.84
N TRP A 2 12.66 -7.66 9.88
CA TRP A 2 12.08 -6.34 10.13
C TRP A 2 10.56 -6.35 9.95
N SER A 3 9.86 -5.67 10.86
CA SER A 3 8.41 -5.48 10.75
C SER A 3 8.07 -4.54 9.58
N ASP A 4 7.02 -4.90 8.83
CA ASP A 4 6.46 -4.09 7.73
C ASP A 4 5.50 -3.00 8.26
N ILE A 5 5.85 -2.42 9.41
CA ILE A 5 5.16 -1.29 10.04
C ILE A 5 6.04 -0.04 9.88
N GLU A 6 5.40 1.11 9.81
CA GLU A 6 6.05 2.42 9.79
C GLU A 6 6.97 2.60 11.01
N SER A 7 8.13 3.21 10.78
CA SER A 7 9.00 3.56 11.89
C SER A 7 8.39 4.74 12.66
N LYS A 8 8.41 4.67 13.99
CA LYS A 8 8.11 5.82 14.85
C LYS A 8 9.30 6.77 15.00
N GLN A 9 10.48 6.35 14.54
CA GLN A 9 11.73 7.12 14.58
C GLN A 9 12.14 7.52 13.16
N ASP A 10 12.73 8.70 13.01
CA ASP A 10 13.23 9.17 11.73
C ASP A 10 14.51 8.44 11.33
N PHE A 11 14.39 7.44 10.46
CA PHE A 11 15.51 6.72 9.88
C PHE A 11 15.83 7.14 8.44
N LEU A 12 15.08 8.10 7.89
CA LEU A 12 15.10 8.45 6.46
C LEU A 12 15.35 9.94 6.22
N ASN A 13 15.72 10.68 7.27
CA ASN A 13 15.92 12.13 7.23
C ASN A 13 14.68 12.89 6.74
N TYR A 14 13.50 12.47 7.20
CA TYR A 14 12.24 13.17 6.94
C TYR A 14 12.00 14.36 7.87
N SER A 15 12.93 14.61 8.78
CA SER A 15 12.90 15.73 9.70
C SER A 15 12.75 17.07 9.00
N GLU A 16 13.41 17.31 7.87
CA GLU A 16 13.28 18.56 7.10
C GLU A 16 11.86 18.78 6.57
N ALA A 17 11.27 17.76 5.93
CA ALA A 17 9.90 17.84 5.43
C ALA A 17 8.88 18.04 6.57
N SER A 18 9.08 17.36 7.70
CA SER A 18 8.23 17.55 8.89
C SER A 18 8.40 18.94 9.51
N GLU A 19 9.62 19.49 9.54
CA GLU A 19 9.91 20.84 10.07
C GLU A 19 9.21 21.93 9.25
N ILE A 20 9.18 21.81 7.92
CA ILE A 20 8.45 22.74 7.06
C ILE A 20 6.96 22.75 7.44
N VAL A 21 6.35 21.56 7.60
CA VAL A 21 4.94 21.45 7.98
C VAL A 21 4.69 22.01 9.39
N VAL A 22 5.53 21.68 10.37
CA VAL A 22 5.41 22.19 11.74
C VAL A 22 5.53 23.71 11.79
N ASN A 23 6.44 24.31 11.02
CA ASN A 23 6.59 25.76 10.92
C ASN A 23 5.33 26.44 10.37
N VAL A 24 4.72 25.85 9.33
CA VAL A 24 3.46 26.34 8.76
C VAL A 24 2.32 26.23 9.78
N LEU A 25 2.19 25.09 10.48
CA LEU A 25 1.16 24.85 11.51
C LEU A 25 1.35 25.73 12.77
N SER A 26 2.60 26.16 13.02
CA SER A 26 2.93 27.01 14.16
C SER A 26 2.51 28.45 13.95
N ASN A 27 2.43 28.93 12.71
CA ASN A 27 2.04 30.29 12.37
C ASN A 27 0.50 30.47 12.39
N PRO A 28 -0.07 31.22 13.35
CA PRO A 28 -1.52 31.43 13.42
C PRO A 28 -2.10 32.15 12.19
N ALA A 29 -1.31 32.99 11.52
CA ALA A 29 -1.74 33.72 10.33
C ALA A 29 -1.95 32.83 9.09
N MET A 30 -1.44 31.58 9.15
CA MET A 30 -1.68 30.59 8.09
C MET A 30 -3.00 29.85 8.28
N LEU A 31 -3.64 29.93 9.45
CA LEU A 31 -4.86 29.16 9.75
C LEU A 31 -6.12 29.91 9.27
N PRO A 32 -7.13 29.21 8.71
CA PRO A 32 -7.13 27.78 8.45
C PRO A 32 -6.29 27.35 7.25
N ILE A 33 -5.69 26.16 7.33
CA ILE A 33 -4.84 25.63 6.26
C ILE A 33 -5.09 24.16 5.92
N SER A 34 -4.95 23.84 4.63
CA SER A 34 -4.83 22.47 4.13
C SER A 34 -3.43 22.20 3.59
N ILE A 35 -2.77 21.20 4.15
CA ILE A 35 -1.42 20.75 3.80
C ILE A 35 -1.53 19.35 3.21
N GLY A 36 -0.99 19.13 2.00
CA GLY A 36 -0.93 17.82 1.37
C GLY A 36 0.46 17.21 1.52
N VAL A 37 0.58 16.00 2.06
CA VAL A 37 1.84 15.24 2.13
C VAL A 37 1.80 14.16 1.05
N PHE A 38 2.42 14.46 -0.10
CA PHE A 38 2.31 13.64 -1.31
C PHE A 38 3.50 12.73 -1.55
N GLY A 39 3.23 11.46 -1.81
CA GLY A 39 4.26 10.49 -2.18
C GLY A 39 3.64 9.15 -2.58
N SER A 40 4.37 8.36 -3.35
CA SER A 40 3.87 7.06 -3.81
C SER A 40 3.68 6.07 -2.66
N TRP A 41 3.02 4.95 -2.92
CA TRP A 41 2.83 3.90 -1.92
C TRP A 41 4.15 3.43 -1.27
N GLY A 42 4.19 3.36 0.07
CA GLY A 42 5.37 2.87 0.82
C GLY A 42 6.54 3.86 0.95
N THR A 43 6.42 5.08 0.42
CA THR A 43 7.45 6.13 0.50
C THR A 43 7.60 6.79 1.88
N GLY A 44 6.73 6.50 2.86
CA GLY A 44 6.88 7.03 4.22
C GLY A 44 6.03 8.25 4.57
N LYS A 45 4.95 8.54 3.81
CA LYS A 45 3.96 9.59 4.13
C LYS A 45 3.50 9.56 5.59
N SER A 46 3.04 8.40 6.05
CA SER A 46 2.55 8.20 7.41
C SER A 46 3.67 8.33 8.47
N THR A 47 4.93 8.01 8.11
CA THR A 47 6.10 8.33 8.94
C THR A 47 6.26 9.84 9.10
N ILE A 48 6.13 10.63 8.03
CA ILE A 48 6.14 12.10 8.12
C ILE A 48 4.99 12.61 8.99
N LEU A 49 3.77 12.08 8.86
CA LEU A 49 2.64 12.46 9.72
C LEU A 49 2.94 12.21 11.21
N ASN A 50 3.49 11.04 11.54
CA ASN A 50 3.88 10.70 12.91
C ASN A 50 5.00 11.63 13.44
N LEU A 51 5.97 12.02 12.59
CA LEU A 51 7.02 12.96 12.98
C LEU A 51 6.45 14.37 13.25
N ILE A 52 5.53 14.84 12.43
CA ILE A 52 4.84 16.12 12.62
C ILE A 52 4.07 16.10 13.95
N GLU A 53 3.29 15.05 14.19
CA GLU A 53 2.54 14.87 15.44
C GLU A 53 3.47 14.90 16.67
N GLN A 54 4.56 14.13 16.65
CA GLN A 54 5.51 14.08 17.76
C GLN A 54 6.15 15.45 18.04
N LYS A 55 6.54 16.20 16.99
CA LYS A 55 7.11 17.54 17.12
C LYS A 55 6.11 18.53 17.73
N LEU A 56 4.85 18.51 17.27
CA LEU A 56 3.79 19.35 17.85
C LEU A 56 3.49 19.01 19.32
N GLN A 57 3.49 17.72 19.67
CA GLN A 57 3.32 17.27 21.07
C GLN A 57 4.49 17.71 21.95
N ALA A 58 5.73 17.69 21.43
CA ALA A 58 6.92 18.05 22.20
C ALA A 58 7.05 19.56 22.44
N GLU A 59 6.73 20.39 21.45
CA GLU A 59 6.93 21.84 21.55
C GLU A 59 5.79 22.55 22.31
N LYS A 60 4.53 22.14 22.10
CA LYS A 60 3.35 22.90 22.56
C LYS A 60 2.10 22.04 22.78
N LYS A 61 2.20 20.96 23.56
CA LYS A 61 1.08 20.02 23.81
C LYS A 61 -0.24 20.70 24.19
N GLU A 62 -0.18 21.79 24.94
CA GLU A 62 -1.39 22.47 25.43
C GLU A 62 -2.10 23.33 24.37
N ASP A 63 -1.41 23.73 23.31
CA ASP A 63 -1.93 24.62 22.26
C ASP A 63 -2.66 23.86 21.14
N TYR A 64 -2.44 22.56 21.01
CA TYR A 64 -2.91 21.74 19.89
C TYR A 64 -3.86 20.62 20.32
N ILE A 65 -4.91 20.41 19.53
CA ILE A 65 -5.67 19.16 19.49
C ILE A 65 -5.22 18.40 18.24
N LEU A 66 -4.69 17.20 18.42
CA LEU A 66 -4.20 16.37 17.32
C LEU A 66 -5.19 15.21 17.10
N ILE A 67 -5.82 15.17 15.93
CA ILE A 67 -6.85 14.18 15.61
C ILE A 67 -6.36 13.35 14.42
N LYS A 68 -6.41 12.02 14.54
CA LYS A 68 -6.09 11.10 13.44
C LYS A 68 -7.35 10.55 12.80
N PHE A 69 -7.43 10.66 11.49
CA PHE A 69 -8.52 10.15 10.67
C PHE A 69 -7.97 9.25 9.56
N ASP A 70 -8.25 7.95 9.67
CA ASP A 70 -7.92 6.97 8.62
C ASP A 70 -9.10 6.85 7.65
N ALA A 71 -8.99 7.48 6.48
CA ALA A 71 -10.08 7.53 5.50
C ALA A 71 -10.53 6.13 5.03
N TRP A 72 -9.60 5.18 4.99
CA TRP A 72 -9.86 3.83 4.51
C TRP A 72 -10.66 3.00 5.52
N LEU A 73 -10.43 3.21 6.83
CA LEU A 73 -11.20 2.55 7.89
C LEU A 73 -12.69 2.92 7.84
N TYR A 74 -12.99 4.13 7.37
CA TYR A 74 -14.36 4.63 7.21
C TYR A 74 -14.90 4.44 5.77
N GLN A 75 -14.27 3.59 4.97
CA GLN A 75 -14.78 3.25 3.64
C GLN A 75 -16.05 2.38 3.76
N GLY A 76 -17.16 2.89 3.22
CA GLY A 76 -18.46 2.20 3.20
C GLY A 76 -19.45 2.67 4.27
N PHE A 77 -19.11 3.70 5.03
CA PHE A 77 -20.11 4.47 5.77
C PHE A 77 -20.86 5.37 4.78
N ASP A 78 -22.20 5.39 4.86
CA ASP A 78 -23.05 6.11 3.90
C ASP A 78 -22.80 7.62 3.87
N ASP A 79 -22.17 8.18 4.92
CA ASP A 79 -21.73 9.58 4.94
C ASP A 79 -20.34 9.78 5.58
N ALA A 80 -19.33 9.97 4.72
CA ALA A 80 -17.96 10.34 5.13
C ALA A 80 -17.91 11.65 5.93
N ARG A 81 -18.86 12.57 5.72
CA ARG A 81 -18.95 13.85 6.44
C ARG A 81 -19.30 13.60 7.88
N ALA A 82 -20.35 12.83 8.10
CA ALA A 82 -20.80 12.50 9.45
C ALA A 82 -19.77 11.66 10.20
N ALA A 83 -19.07 10.73 9.53
CA ALA A 83 -17.98 9.96 10.14
C ALA A 83 -16.83 10.87 10.62
N LEU A 84 -16.39 11.82 9.79
CA LEU A 84 -15.36 12.78 10.17
C LEU A 84 -15.81 13.66 11.35
N ILE A 85 -17.03 14.18 11.32
CA ILE A 85 -17.57 15.00 12.42
C ILE A 85 -17.61 14.19 13.70
N GLU A 86 -18.07 12.94 13.65
CA GLU A 86 -18.17 12.09 14.83
C GLU A 86 -16.79 11.85 15.45
N VAL A 87 -15.78 11.50 14.64
CA VAL A 87 -14.40 11.31 15.13
C VAL A 87 -13.88 12.59 15.78
N VAL A 88 -14.06 13.73 15.11
CA VAL A 88 -13.58 15.02 15.63
C VAL A 88 -14.32 15.40 16.92
N THR A 89 -15.63 15.22 16.95
CA THR A 89 -16.48 15.54 18.10
C THR A 89 -16.16 14.65 19.29
N LEU A 90 -15.94 13.35 19.09
CA LEU A 90 -15.53 12.42 20.13
C LEU A 90 -14.16 12.78 20.72
N GLU A 91 -13.20 13.14 19.87
CA GLU A 91 -11.85 13.49 20.33
C GLU A 91 -11.85 14.82 21.10
N ILE A 92 -12.62 15.80 20.64
CA ILE A 92 -12.89 17.03 21.40
C ILE A 92 -13.56 16.69 22.73
N ALA A 93 -14.56 15.80 22.74
CA ALA A 93 -15.31 15.43 23.95
C ALA A 93 -14.40 14.88 25.05
N LYS A 94 -13.45 14.01 24.69
CA LYS A 94 -12.44 13.47 25.61
C LYS A 94 -11.59 14.58 26.25
N LEU A 95 -11.23 15.60 25.46
CA LEU A 95 -10.39 16.71 25.91
C LEU A 95 -11.13 17.75 26.75
N VAL A 96 -12.47 17.79 26.65
CA VAL A 96 -13.33 18.74 27.38
C VAL A 96 -14.13 18.09 28.50
N GLU A 97 -13.82 16.85 28.87
CA GLU A 97 -14.57 16.07 29.86
C GLU A 97 -14.78 16.83 31.19
N ASP A 98 -13.75 17.57 31.62
CA ASP A 98 -13.77 18.36 32.85
C ASP A 98 -14.51 19.71 32.72
N ASN A 99 -14.83 20.16 31.50
CA ASN A 99 -15.52 21.42 31.24
C ASN A 99 -16.96 21.18 30.76
N LYS A 100 -17.90 21.24 31.72
CA LYS A 100 -19.34 21.01 31.48
C LYS A 100 -19.92 21.86 30.34
N THR A 101 -19.52 23.12 30.23
CA THR A 101 -20.04 24.04 29.19
C THR A 101 -19.65 23.57 27.79
N LEU A 102 -18.39 23.19 27.61
CA LEU A 102 -17.88 22.69 26.34
C LEU A 102 -18.41 21.28 26.03
N LEU A 103 -18.56 20.43 27.05
CA LEU A 103 -19.15 19.11 26.93
C LEU A 103 -20.62 19.18 26.45
N ASP A 104 -21.40 20.13 26.95
CA ASP A 104 -22.80 20.33 26.51
C ASP A 104 -22.90 20.87 25.08
N LYS A 105 -21.98 21.76 24.67
CA LYS A 105 -21.85 22.16 23.25
C LYS A 105 -21.51 20.98 22.34
N THR A 106 -20.57 20.14 22.76
CA THR A 106 -20.15 18.92 22.05
C THR A 106 -21.33 17.94 21.87
N LYS A 107 -22.16 17.76 22.91
CA LYS A 107 -23.38 16.94 22.82
C LYS A 107 -24.39 17.49 21.81
N THR A 108 -24.55 18.82 21.75
CA THR A 108 -25.48 19.48 20.83
C THR A 108 -25.08 19.23 19.38
N ILE A 109 -23.78 19.37 19.08
CA ILE A 109 -23.20 19.04 17.78
C ILE A 109 -23.47 17.57 17.43
N THR A 110 -23.20 16.64 18.36
CA THR A 110 -23.45 15.19 18.17
C THR A 110 -24.92 14.90 17.81
N LYS A 111 -25.87 15.54 18.49
CA LYS A 111 -27.30 15.40 18.19
C LYS A 111 -27.64 15.86 16.77
N ARG A 112 -27.07 16.99 16.31
CA ARG A 112 -27.30 17.49 14.94
C ARG A 112 -26.71 16.57 13.87
N VAL A 113 -25.52 16.00 14.11
CA VAL A 113 -24.92 15.02 13.20
C VAL A 113 -25.84 13.81 13.03
N ASN A 114 -26.39 13.31 14.14
CA ASN A 114 -27.35 12.22 14.11
C ASN A 114 -28.65 12.59 13.38
N LYS A 115 -29.13 13.83 13.52
CA LYS A 115 -30.29 14.36 12.77
C LYS A 115 -30.02 14.43 11.26
N LEU A 116 -28.84 14.89 10.86
CA LEU A 116 -28.41 14.93 9.46
C LEU A 116 -28.29 13.52 8.85
N ARG A 117 -27.78 12.55 9.61
CA ARG A 117 -27.77 11.12 9.20
C ARG A 117 -29.17 10.59 8.98
N LEU A 118 -30.08 10.84 9.93
CA LEU A 118 -31.48 10.41 9.82
C LEU A 118 -32.16 11.03 8.58
N LEU A 119 -31.89 12.31 8.32
CA LEU A 119 -32.33 13.03 7.12
C LEU A 119 -31.82 12.40 5.82
N ALA A 120 -30.53 12.06 5.76
CA ALA A 120 -29.92 11.40 4.61
C ALA A 120 -30.55 10.03 4.36
N MET A 121 -30.72 9.22 5.42
CA MET A 121 -31.39 7.92 5.35
C MET A 121 -32.84 8.03 4.88
N ALA A 122 -33.59 9.04 5.34
CA ALA A 122 -34.96 9.28 4.91
C ALA A 122 -35.05 9.70 3.43
N ALA A 123 -34.12 10.52 2.95
CA ALA A 123 -34.03 10.90 1.55
C ALA A 123 -33.70 9.70 0.65
N GLU A 124 -32.80 8.82 1.10
CA GLU A 124 -32.50 7.58 0.39
C GLU A 124 -33.68 6.60 0.40
N GLY A 125 -34.44 6.53 1.49
CA GLY A 125 -35.68 5.74 1.61
C GLY A 125 -36.78 6.14 0.61
N ALA A 126 -36.88 7.43 0.24
CA ALA A 126 -37.78 7.88 -0.83
C ALA A 126 -37.39 7.33 -2.21
N SER A 127 -36.11 7.01 -2.43
CA SER A 127 -35.60 6.38 -3.66
C SER A 127 -36.13 4.95 -3.85
N TRP A 128 -36.48 4.28 -2.75
CA TRP A 128 -37.12 2.95 -2.74
C TRP A 128 -38.52 2.99 -3.35
N LEU A 129 -39.26 4.10 -3.15
CA LEU A 129 -40.56 4.36 -3.78
C LEU A 129 -40.43 4.73 -5.27
N ALA A 130 -39.27 5.20 -5.71
CA ALA A 130 -38.98 5.61 -7.09
C ALA A 130 -38.36 4.49 -7.96
N GLY A 131 -38.19 3.28 -7.43
CA GLY A 131 -37.80 2.09 -8.22
C GLY A 131 -36.32 1.99 -8.60
N VAL A 132 -35.42 2.75 -7.97
CA VAL A 132 -33.97 2.64 -8.18
C VAL A 132 -33.38 1.66 -7.15
N PRO A 133 -32.69 0.57 -7.56
CA PRO A 133 -32.14 -0.41 -6.63
C PRO A 133 -30.96 0.19 -5.83
N THR A 134 -31.24 0.62 -4.60
CA THR A 134 -30.24 1.06 -3.62
C THR A 134 -29.70 -0.17 -2.87
N PHE A 135 -28.61 -0.76 -3.36
CA PHE A 135 -28.00 -1.99 -2.84
C PHE A 135 -27.48 -1.96 -1.38
N GLY A 136 -27.70 -0.90 -0.59
CA GLY A 136 -27.00 -0.68 0.68
C GLY A 136 -27.80 -0.85 1.98
N ALA A 137 -29.14 -0.77 1.97
CA ALA A 137 -29.89 -0.44 3.19
C ALA A 137 -30.14 -1.60 4.18
N ALA A 138 -30.03 -2.88 3.80
CA ALA A 138 -30.61 -3.95 4.62
C ALA A 138 -29.67 -4.62 5.64
N TYR A 139 -28.34 -4.48 5.55
CA TYR A 139 -27.42 -5.40 6.27
C TYR A 139 -26.42 -4.80 7.27
N LYS A 140 -26.27 -3.47 7.43
CA LYS A 140 -25.18 -2.92 8.27
C LYS A 140 -25.50 -1.75 9.21
N ALA A 141 -26.65 -1.09 9.08
CA ALA A 141 -26.87 0.18 9.77
C ALA A 141 -27.12 0.07 11.30
N VAL A 142 -27.51 -1.09 11.84
CA VAL A 142 -27.89 -1.21 13.26
C VAL A 142 -26.85 -1.96 14.12
N GLU A 143 -25.98 -2.78 13.53
CA GLU A 143 -25.02 -3.61 14.29
C GLU A 143 -23.56 -3.07 14.26
N ALA A 144 -23.18 -2.25 13.28
CA ALA A 144 -21.75 -2.01 12.98
C ALA A 144 -21.04 -0.90 13.78
N ILE A 145 -21.76 0.01 14.45
CA ILE A 145 -21.11 1.12 15.18
C ILE A 145 -20.73 0.71 16.62
N GLY A 146 -21.41 -0.29 17.19
CA GLY A 146 -21.15 -0.76 18.55
C GLY A 146 -19.90 -1.64 18.73
N ASP A 147 -19.48 -2.37 17.69
CA ASP A 147 -18.37 -3.33 17.79
C ASP A 147 -17.09 -2.90 17.04
N GLY A 148 -17.18 -2.02 16.04
CA GLY A 148 -16.00 -1.49 15.33
C GLY A 148 -15.11 -0.57 16.16
N ILE A 149 -15.69 0.12 17.15
CA ILE A 149 -14.97 0.99 18.09
C ILE A 149 -14.43 0.19 19.30
N LYS A 150 -15.13 -0.89 19.72
CA LYS A 150 -14.66 -1.78 20.80
C LYS A 150 -13.32 -2.45 20.49
N GLY A 151 -13.00 -2.68 19.22
CA GLY A 151 -11.74 -3.30 18.81
C GLY A 151 -10.51 -2.40 18.88
N LYS A 152 -10.67 -1.08 19.10
CA LYS A 152 -9.55 -0.12 19.26
C LYS A 152 -9.53 0.58 20.63
N ALA A 153 -10.62 0.49 21.40
CA ALA A 153 -10.65 0.94 22.79
C ALA A 153 -10.27 -0.22 23.71
N ASP A 154 -8.98 -0.53 23.78
CA ASP A 154 -8.45 -1.27 24.92
C ASP A 154 -8.66 -0.41 26.18
N LEU A 155 -9.74 -0.72 26.90
CA LEU A 155 -10.00 -0.68 28.36
C LEU A 155 -9.46 0.47 29.26
N GLU A 156 -8.83 1.53 28.76
CA GLU A 156 -8.31 2.64 29.59
C GLU A 156 -9.01 4.01 29.38
N ASP A 157 -9.85 4.17 28.35
CA ASP A 157 -10.49 5.45 28.02
C ASP A 157 -11.90 5.63 28.65
N GLY A 158 -11.95 6.18 29.88
CA GLY A 158 -12.96 7.12 30.43
C GLY A 158 -14.47 6.83 30.42
N GLU A 159 -15.14 7.09 31.55
CA GLU A 159 -16.62 7.05 31.68
C GLU A 159 -17.35 7.96 30.67
N ALA A 160 -16.79 9.11 30.28
CA ALA A 160 -17.41 10.02 29.32
C ALA A 160 -17.58 9.44 27.91
N VAL A 161 -16.62 8.66 27.40
CA VAL A 161 -16.73 8.03 26.07
C VAL A 161 -17.90 7.07 26.04
N SER A 162 -18.04 6.25 27.09
CA SER A 162 -19.16 5.32 27.24
C SER A 162 -20.51 6.03 27.33
N LYS A 163 -20.53 7.20 27.97
CA LYS A 163 -21.74 8.02 28.15
C LYS A 163 -22.16 8.69 26.84
N ILE A 164 -21.22 9.19 26.04
CA ILE A 164 -21.49 9.81 24.74
C ILE A 164 -21.97 8.78 23.71
N ILE A 165 -21.35 7.59 23.68
CA ILE A 165 -21.79 6.49 22.80
C ILE A 165 -23.21 6.03 23.18
N LYS A 166 -23.52 5.92 24.48
CA LYS A 166 -24.86 5.59 24.98
C LYS A 166 -25.88 6.69 24.69
N ASP A 167 -25.52 7.96 24.94
CA ASP A 167 -26.37 9.12 24.68
C ASP A 167 -26.63 9.32 23.17
N GLY A 168 -25.68 8.95 22.32
CA GLY A 168 -25.83 8.92 20.85
C GLY A 168 -26.84 7.87 20.38
N GLN A 169 -26.84 6.67 20.97
CA GLN A 169 -27.83 5.62 20.68
C GLN A 169 -29.24 5.97 21.20
N SER A 170 -29.36 6.61 22.37
CA SER A 170 -30.66 7.07 22.86
C SER A 170 -31.19 8.29 22.10
N GLY A 171 -30.31 9.21 21.70
CA GLY A 171 -30.66 10.39 20.90
C GLY A 171 -31.26 10.05 19.55
N LEU A 172 -30.86 8.92 18.93
CA LEU A 172 -31.46 8.44 17.68
C LEU A 172 -32.95 8.10 17.84
N LYS A 173 -33.37 7.58 18.99
CA LYS A 173 -34.79 7.25 19.27
C LYS A 173 -35.63 8.50 19.57
N GLU A 174 -35.05 9.51 20.23
CA GLU A 174 -35.72 10.79 20.48
C GLU A 174 -35.89 11.60 19.18
N LEU A 175 -34.89 11.59 18.30
CA LEU A 175 -34.89 12.31 17.01
C LEU A 175 -35.93 11.80 16.01
N LEU A 176 -36.43 10.57 16.17
CA LEU A 176 -37.54 10.04 15.36
C LEU A 176 -38.88 10.75 15.64
N ASN A 177 -39.00 11.43 16.78
CA ASN A 177 -40.24 12.09 17.22
C ASN A 177 -40.21 13.62 17.07
N GLU A 178 -39.09 14.20 16.62
CA GLU A 178 -38.95 15.65 16.41
C GLU A 178 -39.31 16.05 14.97
N GLU A 179 -39.83 17.27 14.78
CA GLU A 179 -40.02 17.84 13.44
C GLU A 179 -38.67 17.99 12.72
N ILE A 180 -38.55 17.28 11.60
CA ILE A 180 -37.35 17.25 10.78
C ILE A 180 -37.23 18.57 10.01
N THR A 181 -36.28 19.40 10.42
CA THR A 181 -35.87 20.66 9.78
C THR A 181 -35.10 20.40 8.47
N SER A 182 -35.02 21.38 7.56
CA SER A 182 -34.35 21.21 6.28
C SER A 182 -32.82 21.04 6.41
N ALA A 183 -32.24 20.11 5.64
CA ALA A 183 -30.80 19.77 5.71
C ALA A 183 -29.84 20.97 5.58
N PRO A 184 -30.06 21.97 4.71
CA PRO A 184 -29.17 23.14 4.63
C PRO A 184 -29.13 23.97 5.92
N LYS A 185 -30.26 24.08 6.64
CA LYS A 185 -30.32 24.82 7.92
C LYS A 185 -29.52 24.11 9.00
N GLU A 186 -29.64 22.78 9.07
CA GLU A 186 -28.89 21.97 10.04
C GLU A 186 -27.38 22.01 9.77
N ILE A 187 -26.94 21.98 8.50
CA ILE A 187 -25.52 22.12 8.14
C ILE A 187 -24.98 23.50 8.54
N ALA A 188 -25.74 24.57 8.31
CA ALA A 188 -25.33 25.93 8.69
C ALA A 188 -25.24 26.10 10.22
N ALA A 189 -26.22 25.56 10.95
CA ALA A 189 -26.22 25.57 12.41
C ALA A 189 -25.05 24.76 12.98
N LEU A 190 -24.82 23.55 12.46
CA LEU A 190 -23.67 22.71 12.81
C LEU A 190 -22.35 23.46 12.63
N LYS A 191 -22.15 24.12 11.48
CA LYS A 191 -20.93 24.89 11.21
C LYS A 191 -20.73 26.02 12.24
N THR A 192 -21.80 26.71 12.61
CA THR A 192 -21.76 27.81 13.58
C THR A 192 -21.43 27.30 14.97
N GLU A 193 -22.16 26.30 15.46
CA GLU A 193 -21.94 25.71 16.79
C GLU A 193 -20.54 25.09 16.93
N PHE A 194 -20.06 24.45 15.86
CA PHE A 194 -18.72 23.91 15.82
C PHE A 194 -17.68 25.03 15.86
N ALA A 195 -17.83 26.08 15.05
CA ALA A 195 -16.92 27.23 15.08
C ALA A 195 -16.89 27.93 16.45
N ASP A 196 -18.05 28.12 17.09
CA ASP A 196 -18.15 28.69 18.44
C ASP A 196 -17.45 27.79 19.47
N LEU A 197 -17.60 26.47 19.35
CA LEU A 197 -16.87 25.53 20.20
C LEU A 197 -15.36 25.66 20.01
N LEU A 198 -14.87 25.81 18.78
CA LEU A 198 -13.43 25.97 18.50
C LEU A 198 -12.87 27.26 19.07
N VAL A 199 -13.62 28.36 18.98
CA VAL A 199 -13.23 29.66 19.52
C VAL A 199 -13.17 29.60 21.05
N ASP A 200 -14.21 29.06 21.70
CA ASP A 200 -14.24 28.94 23.15
C ASP A 200 -13.17 28.00 23.69
N PHE A 201 -12.79 26.99 22.90
CA PHE A 201 -11.75 26.06 23.29
C PHE A 201 -10.34 26.65 23.22
N ASN A 202 -10.14 27.72 22.45
CA ASN A 202 -8.89 28.46 22.30
C ASN A 202 -7.66 27.56 22.02
N LYS A 203 -7.84 26.48 21.24
CA LYS A 203 -6.77 25.59 20.77
C LYS A 203 -6.80 25.45 19.26
N LYS A 204 -5.65 25.11 18.68
CA LYS A 204 -5.53 24.80 17.25
C LYS A 204 -5.86 23.33 17.04
N ILE A 205 -6.78 23.02 16.14
CA ILE A 205 -7.07 21.63 15.77
C ILE A 205 -6.27 21.25 14.53
N VAL A 206 -5.47 20.20 14.63
CA VAL A 206 -4.75 19.59 13.51
C VAL A 206 -5.33 18.22 13.25
N ILE A 207 -5.94 18.04 12.07
CA ILE A 207 -6.53 16.78 11.64
C ILE A 207 -5.59 16.13 10.63
N PHE A 208 -5.01 15.00 11.01
CA PHE A 208 -4.19 14.15 10.16
C PHE A 208 -5.11 13.18 9.41
N VAL A 209 -5.14 13.29 8.08
CA VAL A 209 -5.90 12.40 7.20
C VAL A 209 -4.92 11.46 6.51
N ASP A 210 -5.06 10.16 6.70
CA ASP A 210 -4.19 9.15 6.08
C ASP A 210 -5.00 8.10 5.29
N ASN A 211 -4.31 7.34 4.44
CA ASN A 211 -4.84 6.26 3.61
C ASN A 211 -5.97 6.67 2.65
N LEU A 212 -6.08 7.95 2.31
CA LEU A 212 -7.07 8.45 1.35
C LEU A 212 -6.90 7.80 -0.04
N ASP A 213 -5.66 7.50 -0.43
CA ASP A 213 -5.28 6.84 -1.67
C ASP A 213 -5.63 5.33 -1.71
N ARG A 214 -6.10 4.75 -0.61
CA ARG A 214 -6.58 3.35 -0.56
C ARG A 214 -8.10 3.23 -0.72
N CYS A 215 -8.82 4.34 -0.63
CA CYS A 215 -10.26 4.37 -0.81
C CYS A 215 -10.63 4.13 -2.28
N LEU A 216 -11.85 3.61 -2.48
CA LEU A 216 -12.46 3.60 -3.81
C LEU A 216 -12.64 5.04 -4.33
N PRO A 217 -12.54 5.26 -5.66
CA PRO A 217 -12.61 6.59 -6.27
C PRO A 217 -13.74 7.48 -5.76
N LYS A 218 -14.97 6.96 -5.70
CA LYS A 218 -16.14 7.67 -5.19
C LYS A 218 -15.96 8.12 -3.73
N GLN A 219 -15.48 7.22 -2.88
CA GLN A 219 -15.25 7.48 -1.45
C GLN A 219 -14.10 8.46 -1.22
N THR A 220 -13.05 8.43 -2.07
CA THR A 220 -11.97 9.43 -2.05
C THR A 220 -12.53 10.84 -2.25
N ILE A 221 -13.39 11.03 -3.25
CA ILE A 221 -14.02 12.32 -3.53
C ILE A 221 -14.98 12.74 -2.43
N GLN A 222 -15.83 11.82 -1.95
CA GLN A 222 -16.71 12.11 -0.81
C GLN A 222 -15.93 12.54 0.44
N THR A 223 -14.79 11.90 0.71
CA THR A 223 -13.91 12.26 1.84
C THR A 223 -13.29 13.64 1.61
N LEU A 224 -12.76 13.93 0.43
CA LEU A 224 -12.22 15.25 0.08
C LEU A 224 -13.26 16.38 0.18
N GLU A 225 -14.49 16.13 -0.29
CA GLU A 225 -15.61 17.07 -0.11
C GLU A 225 -15.99 17.23 1.36
N SER A 226 -15.89 16.16 2.16
CA SER A 226 -16.12 16.21 3.59
C SER A 226 -15.11 17.12 4.27
N LEU A 227 -13.82 16.96 3.95
CA LEU A 227 -12.77 17.82 4.46
C LEU A 227 -13.03 19.29 4.11
N ARG A 228 -13.50 19.58 2.89
CA ARG A 228 -13.85 20.95 2.46
C ARG A 228 -14.82 21.68 3.38
N LEU A 229 -15.75 20.98 4.03
CA LEU A 229 -16.66 21.60 5.00
C LEU A 229 -15.92 22.10 6.25
N PHE A 230 -14.82 21.46 6.63
CA PHE A 230 -13.99 21.80 7.79
C PHE A 230 -12.80 22.68 7.45
N LEU A 231 -12.31 22.65 6.21
CA LEU A 231 -11.15 23.42 5.72
C LEU A 231 -11.23 24.94 5.91
N PHE A 232 -12.42 25.48 6.25
CA PHE A 232 -12.64 26.91 6.42
C PHE A 232 -13.03 27.32 7.85
N MET A 233 -12.83 26.44 8.83
CA MET A 233 -13.14 26.77 10.23
C MET A 233 -11.96 27.43 10.93
N PRO A 234 -12.18 28.45 11.79
CA PRO A 234 -11.09 29.15 12.47
C PRO A 234 -10.26 28.17 13.31
N ASN A 235 -8.96 28.44 13.44
CA ASN A 235 -8.01 27.63 14.22
C ASN A 235 -7.91 26.14 13.81
N THR A 236 -8.22 25.80 12.55
CA THR A 236 -8.10 24.43 12.05
C THR A 236 -6.99 24.26 11.01
N ALA A 237 -6.35 23.10 11.02
CA ALA A 237 -5.40 22.69 10.00
C ALA A 237 -5.65 21.23 9.61
N PHE A 238 -5.47 20.94 8.33
CA PHE A 238 -5.57 19.59 7.78
C PHE A 238 -4.22 19.18 7.22
N VAL A 239 -3.77 17.98 7.57
CA VAL A 239 -2.55 17.38 7.01
C VAL A 239 -2.94 16.07 6.33
N ILE A 240 -3.02 16.09 5.01
CA ILE A 240 -3.58 15.02 4.19
C ILE A 240 -2.44 14.24 3.53
N ALA A 241 -2.19 13.02 3.97
CA ALA A 241 -1.28 12.10 3.31
C ALA A 241 -2.00 11.32 2.21
N ALA A 242 -1.52 11.45 0.97
CA ALA A 242 -2.07 10.71 -0.16
C ALA A 242 -1.02 10.50 -1.27
N ASP A 243 -1.26 9.50 -2.12
CA ASP A 243 -0.62 9.41 -3.43
C ASP A 243 -1.33 10.36 -4.39
N GLU A 244 -0.61 11.37 -4.89
CA GLU A 244 -1.16 12.41 -5.76
C GLU A 244 -1.77 11.83 -7.04
N ASP A 245 -1.13 10.82 -7.64
CA ASP A 245 -1.58 10.20 -8.89
C ASP A 245 -2.86 9.38 -8.67
N MET A 246 -2.97 8.68 -7.53
CA MET A 246 -4.18 7.94 -7.16
C MET A 246 -5.37 8.87 -6.92
N VAL A 247 -5.13 10.02 -6.27
CA VAL A 247 -6.20 11.01 -6.07
C VAL A 247 -6.61 11.63 -7.40
N ARG A 248 -5.66 12.00 -8.27
CA ARG A 248 -5.96 12.49 -9.63
C ARG A 248 -6.80 11.50 -10.42
N HIS A 249 -6.45 10.22 -10.36
CA HIS A 249 -7.23 9.14 -10.97
C HIS A 249 -8.66 9.08 -10.41
N ALA A 250 -8.83 9.18 -9.09
CA ALA A 250 -10.14 9.17 -8.46
C ALA A 250 -11.03 10.35 -8.91
N VAL A 251 -10.46 11.54 -9.03
CA VAL A 251 -11.16 12.75 -9.53
C VAL A 251 -11.58 12.55 -10.98
N LYS A 252 -10.69 12.02 -11.82
CA LYS A 252 -10.96 11.75 -13.24
C LYS A 252 -12.07 10.73 -13.45
N GLU A 253 -12.09 9.67 -12.64
CA GLU A 253 -13.10 8.62 -12.73
C GLU A 253 -14.47 9.10 -12.23
N TYR A 254 -14.50 9.97 -11.21
CA TYR A 254 -15.72 10.52 -10.67
C TYR A 254 -16.38 11.55 -11.60
N PHE A 255 -15.58 12.45 -12.18
CA PHE A 255 -16.04 13.48 -13.10
C PHE A 255 -15.75 13.06 -14.55
N ASN A 256 -16.66 12.31 -15.18
CA ASN A 256 -16.49 11.88 -16.57
C ASN A 256 -16.25 13.08 -17.51
N GLY A 257 -15.16 13.02 -18.29
CA GLY A 257 -14.89 13.97 -19.37
C GLY A 257 -14.22 15.29 -18.97
N ILE A 258 -13.67 15.40 -17.75
CA ILE A 258 -12.85 16.55 -17.37
C ILE A 258 -11.42 16.43 -17.91
N ASP A 259 -10.81 17.59 -18.19
CA ASP A 259 -9.41 17.69 -18.59
C ASP A 259 -8.46 17.68 -17.37
N GLU A 260 -7.16 17.52 -17.62
CA GLU A 260 -6.12 17.55 -16.57
C GLU A 260 -6.08 18.87 -15.80
N LYS A 261 -6.51 19.96 -16.44
CA LYS A 261 -6.55 21.29 -15.82
C LYS A 261 -7.61 21.33 -14.71
N HIS A 262 -8.83 20.84 -14.99
CA HIS A 262 -9.89 20.78 -13.99
C HIS A 262 -9.55 19.87 -12.80
N ILE A 263 -8.81 18.78 -13.01
CA ILE A 263 -8.32 17.91 -11.93
C ILE A 263 -7.36 18.68 -11.03
N THR A 264 -6.40 19.40 -11.64
CA THR A 264 -5.42 20.19 -10.90
C THR A 264 -6.09 21.33 -10.14
N ASP A 265 -7.00 22.07 -10.78
CA ASP A 265 -7.78 23.13 -10.14
C ASP A 265 -8.62 22.62 -8.95
N TYR A 266 -9.12 21.38 -9.03
CA TYR A 266 -9.85 20.75 -7.93
C TYR A 266 -8.93 20.47 -6.73
N LEU A 267 -7.73 19.95 -6.97
CA LEU A 267 -6.75 19.66 -5.92
C LEU A 267 -6.18 20.93 -5.30
N ASP A 268 -5.84 21.95 -6.09
CA ASP A 268 -5.29 23.22 -5.59
C ASP A 268 -6.30 23.99 -4.72
N LYS A 269 -7.60 23.80 -4.95
CA LYS A 269 -8.66 24.35 -4.08
C LYS A 269 -8.78 23.64 -2.73
N LEU A 270 -8.36 22.39 -2.65
CA LEU A 270 -8.46 21.56 -1.45
C LEU A 270 -7.15 21.51 -0.67
N ILE A 271 -6.00 21.53 -1.36
CA ILE A 271 -4.66 21.53 -0.78
C ILE A 271 -4.00 22.86 -1.09
N GLN A 272 -3.85 23.70 -0.07
CA GLN A 272 -3.23 25.02 -0.21
C GLN A 272 -1.71 24.95 -0.16
N PHE A 273 -1.16 23.98 0.58
CA PHE A 273 0.27 23.82 0.76
C PHE A 273 0.72 22.38 0.46
N PRO A 274 1.17 22.08 -0.77
CA PRO A 274 1.65 20.76 -1.14
C PRO A 274 3.11 20.55 -0.67
N VAL A 275 3.34 19.50 0.12
CA VAL A 275 4.65 19.01 0.55
C VAL A 275 4.87 17.64 -0.07
N LYS A 276 5.91 17.51 -0.90
CA LYS A 276 6.28 16.21 -1.47
C LYS A 276 7.22 15.48 -0.53
N VAL A 277 6.97 14.18 -0.34
CA VAL A 277 7.89 13.29 0.35
C VAL A 277 9.21 13.29 -0.45
N PRO A 278 10.36 13.63 0.18
CA PRO A 278 11.63 13.65 -0.51
C PRO A 278 11.97 12.29 -1.12
N LYS A 279 12.46 12.30 -2.37
CA LYS A 279 13.04 11.10 -2.96
C LYS A 279 14.31 10.74 -2.19
N ILE A 280 14.40 9.49 -1.77
CA ILE A 280 15.51 8.97 -0.98
C ILE A 280 16.69 8.73 -1.94
N SER A 281 17.82 9.39 -1.71
CA SER A 281 19.03 9.15 -2.50
C SER A 281 19.79 7.92 -2.00
N THR A 282 20.89 7.60 -2.68
CA THR A 282 21.79 6.52 -2.26
C THR A 282 22.29 6.71 -0.82
N ARG A 283 22.53 7.97 -0.39
CA ARG A 283 23.04 8.26 0.95
C ARG A 283 22.00 7.96 2.02
N GLU A 284 20.74 8.33 1.81
CA GLU A 284 19.66 8.04 2.75
C GLU A 284 19.32 6.55 2.77
N VAL A 285 19.28 5.86 1.61
CA VAL A 285 19.09 4.39 1.59
C VAL A 285 20.18 3.71 2.41
N ARG A 286 21.43 4.14 2.23
CA ARG A 286 22.57 3.59 2.96
C ARG A 286 22.47 3.80 4.47
N ALA A 287 22.20 5.02 4.91
CA ALA A 287 22.00 5.34 6.33
C ALA A 287 20.83 4.53 6.92
N TYR A 288 19.74 4.41 6.16
CA TYR A 288 18.58 3.62 6.54
C TYR A 288 18.92 2.13 6.72
N LEU A 289 19.68 1.54 5.79
CA LEU A 289 20.15 0.16 5.91
C LEU A 289 21.03 -0.05 7.15
N PHE A 290 21.94 0.88 7.46
CA PHE A 290 22.77 0.82 8.67
C PHE A 290 21.92 0.80 9.94
N LEU A 291 20.92 1.69 10.03
CA LEU A 291 19.97 1.71 11.14
C LEU A 291 19.16 0.42 11.23
N LEU A 292 18.69 -0.11 10.10
CA LEU A 292 17.96 -1.37 10.07
C LEU A 292 18.82 -2.53 10.59
N TYR A 293 20.05 -2.70 10.12
CA TYR A 293 20.95 -3.76 10.62
C TYR A 293 21.29 -3.59 12.10
N ALA A 294 21.64 -2.37 12.52
CA ALA A 294 21.94 -2.09 13.92
C ALA A 294 20.74 -2.37 14.85
N SER A 295 19.52 -2.03 14.41
CA SER A 295 18.28 -2.21 15.20
C SER A 295 17.94 -3.67 15.52
N ILE A 296 18.36 -4.62 14.68
CA ILE A 296 18.09 -6.06 14.89
C ILE A 296 19.31 -6.84 15.39
N HIS A 297 20.47 -6.19 15.48
CA HIS A 297 21.69 -6.83 15.95
C HIS A 297 21.54 -7.27 17.42
N GLU A 298 21.97 -8.48 17.75
CA GLU A 298 21.76 -9.08 19.08
C GLU A 298 22.30 -8.22 20.22
N THR A 299 23.45 -7.57 20.00
CA THR A 299 24.12 -6.72 20.99
C THR A 299 23.59 -5.29 21.00
N TYR A 300 23.40 -4.66 19.83
CA TYR A 300 23.14 -3.22 19.72
C TYR A 300 21.65 -2.89 19.65
N GLY A 301 20.81 -3.78 19.10
CA GLY A 301 19.38 -3.54 18.95
C GLY A 301 18.65 -3.33 20.27
N LYS A 302 19.19 -3.84 21.38
CA LYS A 302 18.66 -3.63 22.75
C LYS A 302 19.14 -2.32 23.38
N GLN A 303 20.19 -1.69 22.84
CA GLN A 303 20.85 -0.52 23.40
C GLN A 303 20.33 0.76 22.73
N LYS A 304 19.14 1.22 23.15
CA LYS A 304 18.45 2.38 22.56
C LYS A 304 19.33 3.63 22.41
N LEU A 305 20.16 3.93 23.41
CA LEU A 305 21.06 5.09 23.38
C LEU A 305 22.10 5.01 22.25
N LYS A 306 22.66 3.82 21.98
CA LYS A 306 23.65 3.64 20.90
C LYS A 306 23.01 3.74 19.52
N ILE A 307 21.83 3.16 19.35
CA ILE A 307 21.06 3.30 18.11
C ILE A 307 20.72 4.78 17.86
N GLU A 308 20.37 5.52 18.92
CA GLU A 308 20.12 6.95 18.82
C GLU A 308 21.39 7.74 18.46
N SER A 309 22.55 7.41 19.04
CA SER A 309 23.83 8.01 18.66
C SER A 309 24.17 7.77 17.18
N LEU A 310 23.97 6.54 16.68
CA LEU A 310 24.09 6.22 15.26
C LEU A 310 23.11 7.06 14.42
N ARG A 311 21.84 7.12 14.82
CA ARG A 311 20.79 7.88 14.11
C ARG A 311 21.15 9.35 13.99
N THR A 312 21.49 10.01 15.08
CA THR A 312 21.85 11.44 15.09
C THR A 312 23.13 11.70 14.29
N GLY A 313 24.14 10.83 14.38
CA GLY A 313 25.37 11.00 13.61
C GLY A 313 25.15 10.85 12.10
N LEU A 314 24.32 9.88 11.68
CA LEU A 314 23.93 9.72 10.28
C LEU A 314 23.07 10.89 9.80
N GLU A 315 22.11 11.35 10.59
CA GLU A 315 21.27 12.51 10.27
C GLU A 315 22.10 13.77 10.04
N ASN A 316 23.08 14.04 10.91
CA ASN A 316 23.97 15.18 10.76
C ASN A 316 24.80 15.12 9.47
N ASN A 317 25.34 13.94 9.11
CA ASN A 317 26.07 13.77 7.85
C ASN A 317 25.16 13.92 6.62
N LEU A 318 23.89 13.49 6.71
CA LEU A 318 22.90 13.67 5.64
C LEU A 318 22.52 15.15 5.46
N ARG A 319 22.30 15.89 6.54
CA ARG A 319 22.05 17.36 6.50
C ARG A 319 23.23 18.13 5.87
N LEU A 320 24.45 17.64 6.07
CA LEU A 320 25.67 18.23 5.49
C LEU A 320 26.09 17.62 4.15
N SER A 321 25.24 16.80 3.52
CA SER A 321 25.56 16.06 2.30
C SER A 321 25.93 16.93 1.09
N TRP A 322 25.52 18.20 1.07
CA TRP A 322 25.88 19.18 0.04
C TRP A 322 27.36 19.62 0.11
N LYS A 323 28.04 19.36 1.24
CA LYS A 323 29.44 19.75 1.49
C LYS A 323 30.34 18.58 1.88
N GLU A 324 29.81 17.61 2.61
CA GLU A 324 30.58 16.48 3.15
C GLU A 324 30.44 15.22 2.30
N ASP A 325 31.48 14.39 2.34
CA ASP A 325 31.46 13.06 1.78
C ASP A 325 30.52 12.13 2.59
N PRO A 326 30.01 11.04 1.97
CA PRO A 326 29.29 10.02 2.70
C PRO A 326 30.16 9.42 3.81
N ILE A 327 29.61 9.32 5.03
CA ILE A 327 30.30 8.70 6.17
C ILE A 327 30.85 7.30 5.81
N SER A 328 32.09 6.95 6.12
CA SER A 328 32.60 5.60 5.84
C SER A 328 31.88 4.53 6.70
N VAL A 329 31.93 3.25 6.28
CA VAL A 329 31.37 2.15 7.08
C VAL A 329 31.98 2.10 8.48
N GLU A 330 33.31 2.26 8.57
CA GLU A 330 34.04 2.28 9.83
C GLU A 330 33.61 3.44 10.73
N ASN A 331 33.49 4.65 10.17
CA ASN A 331 33.03 5.82 10.91
C ASN A 331 31.57 5.68 11.36
N ALA A 332 30.71 5.07 10.55
CA ALA A 332 29.34 4.79 10.94
C ALA A 332 29.27 3.80 12.12
N LEU A 333 30.12 2.78 12.13
CA LEU A 333 30.21 1.84 13.26
C LEU A 333 30.76 2.51 14.53
N LEU A 334 31.69 3.46 14.39
CA LEU A 334 32.21 4.25 15.52
C LEU A 334 31.14 5.15 16.17
N LEU A 335 30.05 5.49 15.47
CA LEU A 335 28.92 6.21 16.06
C LEU A 335 28.14 5.36 17.09
N LEU A 336 28.25 4.03 17.03
CA LEU A 336 27.65 3.14 18.02
C LEU A 336 28.50 3.10 19.29
N ASP A 337 29.78 2.76 19.15
CA ASP A 337 30.83 2.82 20.17
C ASP A 337 32.21 2.51 19.55
N SER A 338 33.27 2.57 20.37
CA SER A 338 34.65 2.27 19.96
C SER A 338 34.88 0.83 19.49
N ASP A 339 34.02 -0.13 19.89
CA ASP A 339 34.13 -1.54 19.53
C ASP A 339 33.28 -1.91 18.30
N GLY A 340 32.44 -1.00 17.82
CA GLY A 340 31.60 -1.18 16.63
C GLY A 340 32.36 -1.75 15.43
N PRO A 341 33.52 -1.17 15.03
CA PRO A 341 34.33 -1.69 13.92
C PRO A 341 34.87 -3.11 14.12
N ARG A 342 34.98 -3.58 15.37
CA ARG A 342 35.47 -4.93 15.71
C ARG A 342 34.36 -5.98 15.72
N THR A 343 33.10 -5.56 15.64
CA THR A 343 31.94 -6.46 15.62
C THR A 343 31.77 -7.07 14.24
N VAL A 344 32.41 -8.23 13.99
CA VAL A 344 32.54 -8.86 12.65
C VAL A 344 31.21 -9.01 11.91
N ASN A 345 30.15 -9.47 12.59
CA ASN A 345 28.84 -9.66 11.96
C ASN A 345 28.24 -8.33 11.50
N LEU A 346 28.30 -7.30 12.34
CA LEU A 346 27.75 -5.97 12.04
C LEU A 346 28.57 -5.23 10.97
N LEU A 347 29.91 -5.38 11.00
CA LEU A 347 30.78 -4.85 9.94
C LEU A 347 30.45 -5.46 8.59
N SER A 348 30.22 -6.77 8.54
CA SER A 348 29.79 -7.47 7.32
C SER A 348 28.44 -6.95 6.83
N ASP A 349 27.47 -6.79 7.74
CA ASP A 349 26.14 -6.27 7.41
C ASP A 349 26.18 -4.83 6.87
N PHE A 350 26.96 -3.93 7.49
CA PHE A 350 27.13 -2.56 6.99
C PHE A 350 27.87 -2.54 5.65
N THR A 351 28.87 -3.41 5.45
CA THR A 351 29.55 -3.54 4.16
C THR A 351 28.59 -4.02 3.06
N ILE A 352 27.66 -4.91 3.38
CA ILE A 352 26.62 -5.35 2.45
C ILE A 352 25.66 -4.20 2.15
N ALA A 353 25.20 -3.49 3.17
CA ALA A 353 24.34 -2.31 3.04
C ALA A 353 24.95 -1.25 2.11
N ASP A 354 26.23 -0.92 2.33
CA ASP A 354 27.01 0.04 1.54
C ASP A 354 27.01 -0.31 0.05
N ARG A 355 27.18 -1.60 -0.29
CA ARG A 355 27.22 -2.11 -1.67
C ARG A 355 25.88 -2.12 -2.37
N ILE A 356 24.81 -2.49 -1.68
CA ILE A 356 23.48 -2.63 -2.30
C ILE A 356 22.71 -1.31 -2.36
N ALA A 357 23.07 -0.33 -1.52
CA ALA A 357 22.36 0.95 -1.43
C ALA A 357 22.23 1.70 -2.77
N PRO A 358 23.28 1.80 -3.63
CA PRO A 358 23.15 2.49 -4.92
C PRO A 358 22.08 1.88 -5.81
N LEU A 359 22.04 0.55 -5.91
CA LEU A 359 21.08 -0.16 -6.75
C LEU A 359 19.65 -0.08 -6.19
N LEU A 360 19.50 -0.10 -4.87
CA LEU A 360 18.20 0.09 -4.24
C LEU A 360 17.67 1.51 -4.43
N ALA A 361 18.54 2.52 -4.46
CA ALA A 361 18.16 3.90 -4.71
C ALA A 361 17.87 4.16 -6.20
N SER A 362 18.67 3.63 -7.12
CA SER A 362 18.60 3.96 -8.55
C SER A 362 17.63 3.10 -9.36
N SER A 363 17.31 1.88 -8.90
CA SER A 363 16.45 0.97 -9.66
C SER A 363 14.99 1.41 -9.66
N LYS A 364 14.36 1.42 -10.85
CA LYS A 364 12.95 1.83 -11.03
C LYS A 364 11.95 0.99 -10.23
N SER A 365 12.31 -0.26 -9.89
CA SER A 365 11.44 -1.16 -9.13
C SER A 365 11.53 -0.97 -7.62
N VAL A 366 12.51 -0.20 -7.14
CA VAL A 366 12.73 0.06 -5.71
C VAL A 366 12.68 1.55 -5.40
N GLU A 367 13.39 2.40 -6.15
CA GLU A 367 13.43 3.86 -6.01
C GLU A 367 13.64 4.33 -4.56
N GLY A 368 14.48 3.60 -3.81
CA GLY A 368 14.75 3.86 -2.39
C GLY A 368 13.56 3.62 -1.46
N ASN A 369 12.43 3.10 -1.95
CA ASN A 369 11.20 2.92 -1.19
C ASN A 369 11.45 2.11 0.11
N PRO A 370 11.26 2.70 1.30
CA PRO A 370 11.63 2.09 2.58
C PRO A 370 10.97 0.74 2.83
N ARG A 371 9.72 0.60 2.39
CA ARG A 371 8.94 -0.61 2.52
C ARG A 371 9.48 -1.72 1.62
N ILE A 372 9.79 -1.39 0.37
CA ILE A 372 10.41 -2.33 -0.56
C ILE A 372 11.78 -2.77 -0.04
N VAL A 373 12.59 -1.83 0.46
CA VAL A 373 13.90 -2.11 1.05
C VAL A 373 13.78 -3.09 2.22
N LYS A 374 12.90 -2.84 3.22
CA LYS A 374 12.66 -3.79 4.33
C LYS A 374 12.24 -5.16 3.84
N ARG A 375 11.30 -5.23 2.89
CA ARG A 375 10.81 -6.49 2.33
C ARG A 375 11.92 -7.27 1.65
N MET A 376 12.79 -6.59 0.91
CA MET A 376 13.94 -7.23 0.28
C MET A 376 14.93 -7.76 1.32
N LEU A 377 15.25 -6.99 2.36
CA LEU A 377 16.10 -7.48 3.43
C LEU A 377 15.49 -8.68 4.16
N ASN A 378 14.17 -8.71 4.34
CA ASN A 378 13.46 -9.87 4.88
C ASN A 378 13.61 -11.11 3.99
N VAL A 379 13.51 -10.97 2.66
CA VAL A 379 13.75 -12.07 1.71
C VAL A 379 15.19 -12.58 1.84
N ILE A 380 16.17 -11.68 1.90
CA ILE A 380 17.58 -12.04 2.07
C ILE A 380 17.80 -12.79 3.40
N SER A 381 17.24 -12.27 4.49
CA SER A 381 17.32 -12.86 5.82
C SER A 381 16.72 -14.27 5.86
N MET A 382 15.53 -14.46 5.29
CA MET A 382 14.90 -15.79 5.20
C MET A 382 15.74 -16.78 4.40
N ARG A 383 16.24 -16.36 3.22
CA ARG A 383 17.11 -17.21 2.39
C ARG A 383 18.39 -17.58 3.12
N ASN A 384 19.00 -16.65 3.84
CA ASN A 384 20.20 -16.92 4.63
C ASN A 384 19.92 -17.91 5.77
N MET A 385 18.76 -17.82 6.43
CA MET A 385 18.34 -18.77 7.45
C MET A 385 18.17 -20.18 6.87
N ILE A 386 17.49 -20.31 5.72
CA ILE A 386 17.30 -21.61 5.04
C ILE A 386 18.64 -22.18 4.58
N ALA A 387 19.50 -21.35 3.98
CA ALA A 387 20.84 -21.74 3.54
C ALA A 387 21.67 -22.27 4.71
N SER A 388 21.68 -21.55 5.83
CA SER A 388 22.40 -21.92 7.04
C SER A 388 21.86 -23.21 7.66
N ALA A 389 20.53 -23.33 7.78
CA ALA A 389 19.87 -24.52 8.34
C ALA A 389 20.17 -25.78 7.51
N ARG A 390 20.29 -25.64 6.19
CA ARG A 390 20.58 -26.73 5.26
C ARG A 390 22.07 -26.88 4.93
N ARG A 391 22.94 -26.07 5.54
CA ARG A 391 24.40 -26.03 5.29
C ARG A 391 24.74 -25.88 3.81
N MET A 392 23.96 -25.07 3.09
CA MET A 392 24.22 -24.78 1.68
C MET A 392 25.50 -23.95 1.53
N PRO A 393 26.33 -24.20 0.50
CA PRO A 393 27.59 -23.50 0.29
C PRO A 393 27.38 -22.14 -0.39
N VAL A 394 26.49 -21.30 0.15
CA VAL A 394 26.19 -19.96 -0.37
C VAL A 394 26.35 -18.92 0.72
N ASP A 395 27.02 -17.83 0.37
CA ASP A 395 27.20 -16.71 1.28
C ASP A 395 26.04 -15.69 1.17
N LEU A 396 25.92 -14.84 2.20
CA LEU A 396 24.89 -13.80 2.27
C LEU A 396 24.99 -12.79 1.12
N LYS A 397 26.19 -12.54 0.59
CA LYS A 397 26.43 -11.56 -0.49
C LYS A 397 25.85 -12.05 -1.82
N LEU A 398 26.00 -13.34 -2.12
CA LEU A 398 25.39 -14.00 -3.27
C LEU A 398 23.86 -14.04 -3.16
N ILE A 399 23.34 -14.35 -1.97
CA ILE A 399 21.90 -14.32 -1.71
C ILE A 399 21.34 -12.91 -1.96
N ALA A 400 22.02 -11.87 -1.46
CA ALA A 400 21.62 -10.48 -1.67
C ALA A 400 21.68 -10.07 -3.15
N LYS A 401 22.77 -10.41 -3.85
CA LYS A 401 22.94 -10.14 -5.29
C LYS A 401 21.82 -10.82 -6.11
N MET A 402 21.51 -12.08 -5.81
CA MET A 402 20.43 -12.81 -6.48
C MET A 402 19.04 -12.23 -6.18
N ALA A 403 18.74 -11.92 -4.91
CA ALA A 403 17.47 -11.33 -4.51
C ALA A 403 17.23 -9.97 -5.17
N LEU A 404 18.29 -9.19 -5.38
CA LEU A 404 18.22 -7.91 -6.08
C LEU A 404 17.87 -8.07 -7.57
N PHE A 405 18.50 -9.03 -8.25
CA PHE A 405 18.17 -9.37 -9.65
C PHE A 405 16.69 -9.73 -9.77
N GLU A 406 16.21 -10.65 -8.92
CA GLU A 406 14.82 -11.12 -8.97
C GLU A 406 13.79 -10.05 -8.62
N ARG A 407 14.20 -9.00 -7.89
CA ARG A 407 13.34 -7.87 -7.54
C ARG A 407 13.22 -6.88 -8.69
N CYS A 408 14.33 -6.59 -9.38
CA CYS A 408 14.42 -5.54 -10.38
C CYS A 408 14.16 -6.02 -11.81
N CYS A 409 14.21 -7.33 -12.05
CA CYS A 409 13.98 -7.93 -13.36
C CYS A 409 12.57 -8.56 -13.48
N LYS A 410 12.02 -8.54 -14.70
CA LYS A 410 10.75 -9.21 -15.01
C LYS A 410 10.82 -10.73 -14.85
N SER A 411 9.64 -11.34 -14.74
CA SER A 411 9.49 -12.80 -14.64
C SER A 411 10.20 -13.54 -15.78
N THR A 412 10.11 -13.03 -17.01
CA THR A 412 10.77 -13.59 -18.20
C THR A 412 12.29 -13.66 -18.05
N ALA A 413 12.92 -12.54 -17.64
CA ALA A 413 14.36 -12.46 -17.43
C ALA A 413 14.84 -13.44 -16.33
N ILE A 414 14.04 -13.61 -15.28
CA ILE A 414 14.32 -14.56 -14.19
C ILE A 414 14.20 -16.01 -14.65
N SER A 415 13.17 -16.34 -15.42
CA SER A 415 13.00 -17.68 -15.98
C SER A 415 14.18 -18.04 -16.88
N ILE A 416 14.64 -17.10 -17.72
CA ILE A 416 15.86 -17.28 -18.54
C ILE A 416 17.06 -17.54 -17.63
N LEU A 417 17.27 -16.74 -16.58
CA LEU A 417 18.37 -16.96 -15.63
C LEU A 417 18.32 -18.37 -15.02
N TYR A 418 17.16 -18.79 -14.54
CA TYR A 418 17.01 -20.12 -13.94
C TYR A 418 17.26 -21.24 -14.94
N ASN A 419 16.81 -21.07 -16.19
CA ASN A 419 17.04 -22.05 -17.24
C ASN A 419 18.52 -22.17 -17.57
N GLU A 420 19.24 -21.05 -17.72
CA GLU A 420 20.70 -21.04 -17.94
C GLU A 420 21.46 -21.74 -16.80
N ILE A 421 21.08 -21.48 -15.53
CA ILE A 421 21.69 -22.14 -14.36
C ILE A 421 21.38 -23.64 -14.35
N ASN A 422 20.14 -24.05 -14.61
CA ASN A 422 19.76 -25.46 -14.56
C ASN A 422 20.24 -26.27 -15.78
N ALA A 423 20.49 -25.61 -16.92
CA ALA A 423 21.01 -26.24 -18.13
C ALA A 423 22.49 -26.63 -18.00
N THR A 424 23.23 -26.04 -17.06
CA THR A 424 24.64 -26.35 -16.81
C THR A 424 24.80 -27.39 -15.71
N ALA A 425 25.58 -28.45 -15.96
CA ALA A 425 25.76 -29.56 -15.03
C ALA A 425 26.47 -29.16 -13.72
N ASP A 426 27.33 -28.13 -13.79
CA ASP A 426 28.07 -27.56 -12.66
C ASP A 426 27.40 -26.31 -12.06
N GLY A 427 26.28 -25.84 -12.64
CA GLY A 427 25.57 -24.66 -12.20
C GLY A 427 26.29 -23.34 -12.50
N LYS A 428 27.21 -23.34 -13.47
CA LYS A 428 28.03 -22.18 -13.87
C LYS A 428 27.74 -21.75 -15.31
N PRO A 429 26.73 -20.90 -15.55
CA PRO A 429 26.40 -20.43 -16.89
C PRO A 429 27.56 -19.68 -17.56
N GLU A 430 27.90 -20.07 -18.79
CA GLU A 430 28.90 -19.35 -19.60
C GLU A 430 28.48 -17.91 -19.87
N LEU A 431 27.17 -17.62 -19.88
CA LEU A 431 26.61 -16.28 -19.97
C LEU A 431 27.28 -15.30 -18.99
N PHE A 432 27.46 -15.70 -17.72
CA PHE A 432 28.05 -14.80 -16.72
C PHE A 432 29.53 -14.56 -16.92
N ARG A 433 30.28 -15.54 -17.42
CA ARG A 433 31.68 -15.35 -17.81
C ARG A 433 31.78 -14.34 -18.95
N GLN A 434 30.90 -14.43 -19.94
CA GLN A 434 30.87 -13.50 -21.08
C GLN A 434 30.51 -12.08 -20.68
N LEU A 435 29.55 -11.91 -19.76
CA LEU A 435 29.11 -10.62 -19.23
C LEU A 435 30.16 -9.98 -18.32
N GLU A 436 30.77 -10.74 -17.41
CA GLU A 436 31.82 -10.23 -16.51
C GLU A 436 33.10 -9.85 -17.28
N ALA A 437 33.38 -10.49 -18.41
CA ALA A 437 34.51 -10.14 -19.27
C ALA A 437 34.37 -8.74 -19.92
N VAL A 438 33.16 -8.22 -20.05
CA VAL A 438 32.87 -6.89 -20.64
C VAL A 438 32.29 -5.91 -19.62
N LYS A 439 32.47 -6.18 -18.31
CA LYS A 439 31.89 -5.36 -17.23
C LYS A 439 32.35 -3.89 -17.18
N ASN A 440 33.37 -3.53 -17.95
CA ASN A 440 33.91 -2.15 -18.06
C ASN A 440 33.41 -1.41 -19.31
N ASP A 441 32.65 -2.05 -20.20
CA ASP A 441 32.19 -1.50 -21.47
C ASP A 441 30.69 -1.76 -21.63
N LEU A 442 29.89 -0.68 -21.52
CA LEU A 442 28.44 -0.76 -21.56
C LEU A 442 27.90 -1.19 -22.94
N GLU A 443 28.56 -0.79 -24.02
CA GLU A 443 28.13 -1.11 -25.38
C GLU A 443 28.37 -2.60 -25.67
N ALA A 444 29.58 -3.09 -25.38
CA ALA A 444 29.91 -4.50 -25.51
C ALA A 444 29.09 -5.39 -24.56
N PHE A 445 28.72 -4.88 -23.38
CA PHE A 445 27.81 -5.55 -22.45
C PHE A 445 26.40 -5.70 -23.04
N GLU A 446 25.84 -4.63 -23.63
CA GLU A 446 24.51 -4.65 -24.24
C GLU A 446 24.39 -5.62 -25.41
N GLU A 447 25.46 -5.78 -26.20
CA GLU A 447 25.49 -6.74 -27.31
C GLU A 447 25.39 -8.19 -26.85
N LYS A 448 26.01 -8.52 -25.71
CA LYS A 448 26.03 -9.88 -25.13
C LYS A 448 24.81 -10.21 -24.27
N LEU A 449 23.97 -9.23 -23.95
CA LEU A 449 22.76 -9.46 -23.16
C LEU A 449 21.70 -10.25 -23.95
N PRO A 450 21.02 -11.22 -23.31
CA PRO A 450 19.81 -11.82 -23.84
C PRO A 450 18.77 -10.76 -24.21
N LYS A 451 17.97 -11.00 -25.26
CA LYS A 451 16.98 -10.02 -25.77
C LYS A 451 16.05 -9.49 -24.68
N ASP A 452 15.53 -10.38 -23.83
CA ASP A 452 14.61 -10.04 -22.74
C ASP A 452 15.29 -9.32 -21.56
N TRP A 453 16.63 -9.28 -21.52
CA TRP A 453 17.39 -8.58 -20.49
C TRP A 453 17.74 -7.15 -20.91
N LYS A 454 17.68 -6.81 -22.20
CA LYS A 454 18.12 -5.51 -22.73
C LYS A 454 17.35 -4.32 -22.16
N GLU A 455 16.07 -4.50 -21.81
CA GLU A 455 15.29 -3.44 -21.17
C GLU A 455 15.83 -3.03 -19.78
N HIS A 456 16.60 -3.91 -19.14
CA HIS A 456 17.20 -3.72 -17.83
C HIS A 456 18.72 -3.44 -17.92
N LYS A 457 19.25 -3.11 -19.11
CA LYS A 457 20.70 -3.03 -19.37
C LYS A 457 21.50 -2.20 -18.36
N THR A 458 21.00 -1.02 -17.97
CA THR A 458 21.70 -0.13 -17.03
C THR A 458 21.79 -0.75 -15.64
N PHE A 459 20.66 -1.26 -15.14
CA PHE A 459 20.62 -1.98 -13.87
C PHE A 459 21.51 -3.23 -13.89
N LEU A 460 21.48 -4.01 -14.98
CA LEU A 460 22.25 -5.24 -15.10
C LEU A 460 23.75 -4.98 -15.18
N PHE A 461 24.16 -3.88 -15.79
CA PHE A 461 25.55 -3.44 -15.84
C PHE A 461 26.07 -3.07 -14.45
N ASP A 462 25.29 -2.33 -13.67
CA ASP A 462 25.65 -2.01 -12.29
C ASP A 462 25.61 -3.27 -11.39
N TRP A 463 24.64 -4.15 -11.63
CA TRP A 463 24.45 -5.40 -10.88
C TRP A 463 25.59 -6.40 -11.12
N ILE A 464 26.07 -6.56 -12.35
CA ILE A 464 27.19 -7.48 -12.64
C ILE A 464 28.47 -7.00 -11.96
N ASN A 465 28.66 -5.68 -11.87
CA ASN A 465 29.80 -5.03 -11.22
C ASN A 465 29.78 -5.11 -9.69
N LEU A 466 28.69 -5.57 -9.07
CA LEU A 466 28.68 -5.85 -7.64
C LEU A 466 29.57 -7.04 -7.29
N GLU A 467 30.38 -6.90 -6.24
CA GLU A 467 31.05 -8.04 -5.62
C GLU A 467 30.08 -8.87 -4.75
N PRO A 468 30.13 -10.22 -4.78
CA PRO A 468 31.13 -11.03 -5.48
C PRO A 468 30.80 -11.29 -6.96
N SER A 469 31.84 -11.59 -7.74
CA SER A 469 31.70 -12.29 -9.03
C SER A 469 30.89 -13.60 -8.87
N ILE A 470 30.16 -13.94 -9.92
CA ILE A 470 29.26 -15.10 -9.99
C ILE A 470 29.65 -16.11 -11.08
N SER A 471 30.61 -15.80 -11.95
CA SER A 471 30.96 -16.65 -13.10
C SER A 471 31.64 -17.98 -12.72
N ASP A 472 32.32 -18.04 -11.58
CA ASP A 472 33.06 -19.21 -11.11
C ASP A 472 32.31 -20.03 -10.04
N LYS A 473 31.09 -19.62 -9.67
CA LYS A 473 30.33 -20.18 -8.55
C LYS A 473 29.15 -21.02 -9.02
N ASP A 474 28.87 -22.11 -8.29
CA ASP A 474 27.66 -22.92 -8.50
C ASP A 474 26.43 -22.15 -7.98
N LEU A 475 25.56 -21.73 -8.90
CA LEU A 475 24.39 -20.89 -8.58
C LEU A 475 23.11 -21.70 -8.30
N ARG A 476 23.13 -23.04 -8.44
CA ARG A 476 21.95 -23.88 -8.23
C ARG A 476 21.35 -23.75 -6.81
N PRO A 477 22.15 -23.65 -5.73
CA PRO A 477 21.57 -23.43 -4.40
C PRO A 477 20.81 -22.11 -4.29
N LEU A 478 21.21 -21.06 -5.04
CA LEU A 478 20.49 -19.79 -5.07
C LEU A 478 19.13 -19.96 -5.75
N VAL A 479 19.07 -20.65 -6.90
CA VAL A 479 17.80 -20.96 -7.59
C VAL A 479 16.87 -21.77 -6.68
N TYR A 480 17.43 -22.73 -5.95
CA TYR A 480 16.69 -23.53 -4.97
C TYR A 480 16.09 -22.65 -3.86
N LEU A 481 16.91 -21.81 -3.23
CA LEU A 481 16.46 -20.86 -2.20
C LEU A 481 15.39 -19.92 -2.74
N SER A 482 15.55 -19.47 -3.98
CA SER A 482 14.56 -18.61 -4.62
C SER A 482 13.23 -19.31 -4.74
N LYS A 483 13.19 -20.58 -5.22
CA LYS A 483 11.98 -21.41 -5.33
C LYS A 483 11.29 -21.68 -3.99
N GLU A 484 12.05 -21.96 -2.92
CA GLU A 484 11.49 -22.21 -1.59
C GLU A 484 10.95 -20.94 -0.91
N THR A 485 11.38 -19.76 -1.37
CA THR A 485 10.97 -18.46 -0.82
C THR A 485 10.03 -17.68 -1.75
N VAL A 486 9.39 -18.36 -2.73
CA VAL A 486 8.38 -17.78 -3.65
C VAL A 486 6.97 -17.66 -3.03
N PRO A 487 6.78 -17.12 -1.82
CA PRO A 487 5.51 -16.42 -1.61
C PRO A 487 5.72 -14.96 -1.24
N LEU A 488 6.34 -14.16 -2.11
CA LEU A 488 6.39 -12.68 -1.96
C LEU A 488 6.39 -11.84 -3.26
N ARG A 489 6.27 -12.44 -4.44
CA ARG A 489 5.52 -11.76 -5.52
C ARG A 489 4.06 -11.94 -5.14
N ILE A 490 3.26 -10.88 -5.16
CA ILE A 490 1.80 -11.02 -5.15
C ILE A 490 1.45 -11.69 -6.48
N VAL A 491 1.66 -13.00 -6.54
CA VAL A 491 1.02 -13.84 -7.51
C VAL A 491 -0.33 -14.10 -6.88
N SER A 492 -1.30 -13.27 -7.19
CA SER A 492 -2.62 -13.30 -6.55
C SER A 492 -3.36 -14.65 -6.70
N ARG A 493 -2.81 -15.60 -7.48
CA ARG A 493 -3.45 -16.87 -7.85
C ARG A 493 -2.52 -18.09 -8.00
N GLY A 494 -1.23 -17.99 -7.62
CA GLY A 494 -0.25 -19.07 -7.84
C GLY A 494 0.20 -19.32 -9.30
N LEU A 495 -0.17 -18.46 -10.25
CA LEU A 495 0.20 -18.53 -11.68
C LEU A 495 1.46 -17.72 -12.04
N SER A 496 2.20 -18.10 -13.09
CA SER A 496 3.16 -17.18 -13.70
C SER A 496 2.47 -15.90 -14.22
N GLU A 497 3.22 -14.83 -14.47
CA GLU A 497 2.67 -13.57 -15.02
C GLU A 497 2.00 -13.77 -16.39
N ILE A 498 2.57 -14.67 -17.21
CA ILE A 498 2.03 -15.02 -18.52
C ILE A 498 0.72 -15.79 -18.35
N ALA A 499 0.67 -16.75 -17.44
CA ALA A 499 -0.55 -17.50 -17.14
C ALA A 499 -1.63 -16.63 -16.46
N ASP A 500 -1.29 -15.70 -15.57
CA ASP A 500 -2.25 -14.76 -14.98
C ASP A 500 -2.80 -13.79 -16.03
N SER A 501 -1.96 -13.34 -16.97
CA SER A 501 -2.42 -12.51 -18.10
C SER A 501 -3.34 -13.30 -19.04
N ALA A 502 -3.01 -14.55 -19.35
CA ALA A 502 -3.88 -15.44 -20.12
C ALA A 502 -5.21 -15.70 -19.40
N TYR A 503 -5.16 -16.00 -18.10
CA TYR A 503 -6.33 -16.15 -17.23
C TYR A 503 -7.25 -14.91 -17.27
N ARG A 504 -6.69 -13.71 -17.07
CA ARG A 504 -7.45 -12.44 -17.08
C ARG A 504 -8.11 -12.16 -18.43
N LEU A 505 -7.48 -12.58 -19.53
CA LEU A 505 -8.06 -12.46 -20.86
C LEU A 505 -9.18 -13.49 -21.08
N LEU A 506 -8.94 -14.74 -20.69
CA LEU A 506 -9.89 -15.84 -20.87
C LEU A 506 -11.17 -15.63 -20.06
N ILE A 507 -11.08 -15.14 -18.82
CA ILE A 507 -12.27 -14.87 -17.99
C ILE A 507 -13.15 -13.75 -18.57
N ARG A 508 -12.57 -12.83 -19.35
CA ARG A 508 -13.28 -11.74 -20.04
C ARG A 508 -13.74 -12.13 -21.45
N THR A 509 -13.34 -13.29 -21.95
CA THR A 509 -13.67 -13.73 -23.30
C THR A 509 -15.12 -14.21 -23.35
N SER A 510 -15.91 -13.60 -24.25
CA SER A 510 -17.33 -13.91 -24.45
C SER A 510 -17.62 -14.77 -25.68
N LYS A 511 -16.65 -14.91 -26.60
CA LYS A 511 -16.80 -15.65 -27.86
C LYS A 511 -15.75 -16.75 -27.98
N VAL A 512 -16.22 -17.95 -28.34
CA VAL A 512 -15.36 -19.13 -28.60
C VAL A 512 -14.55 -19.03 -29.89
N SER A 513 -14.67 -17.95 -30.66
CA SER A 513 -13.91 -17.70 -31.89
C SER A 513 -12.87 -16.58 -31.75
N SER A 514 -12.58 -16.14 -30.52
CA SER A 514 -11.68 -15.00 -30.26
C SER A 514 -10.22 -15.33 -30.61
N PRO A 515 -9.61 -14.69 -31.63
CA PRO A 515 -8.22 -14.97 -32.03
C PRO A 515 -7.22 -14.59 -30.95
N SER A 516 -7.50 -13.52 -30.19
CA SER A 516 -6.67 -13.08 -29.07
C SER A 516 -6.66 -14.08 -27.91
N ALA A 517 -7.78 -14.78 -27.68
CA ALA A 517 -7.88 -15.81 -26.65
C ALA A 517 -7.07 -17.06 -27.05
N ILE A 518 -7.19 -17.51 -28.30
CA ILE A 518 -6.40 -18.64 -28.84
C ILE A 518 -4.91 -18.34 -28.76
N LYS A 519 -4.49 -17.12 -29.14
CA LYS A 519 -3.09 -16.69 -29.02
C LYS A 519 -2.61 -16.70 -27.57
N ALA A 520 -3.44 -16.28 -26.62
CA ALA A 520 -3.07 -16.28 -25.20
C ALA A 520 -2.95 -17.69 -24.62
N ILE A 521 -3.81 -18.63 -25.06
CA ILE A 521 -3.72 -20.05 -24.68
C ILE A 521 -2.36 -20.63 -25.09
N GLY A 522 -1.93 -20.36 -26.33
CA GLY A 522 -0.62 -20.82 -26.83
C GLY A 522 0.61 -20.19 -26.14
N THR A 523 0.41 -19.19 -25.26
CA THR A 523 1.49 -18.60 -24.46
C THR A 523 1.55 -19.11 -23.03
N ILE A 524 0.58 -19.92 -22.59
CA ILE A 524 0.57 -20.47 -21.22
C ILE A 524 1.78 -21.40 -21.05
N PRO A 525 2.60 -21.24 -19.98
CA PRO A 525 3.73 -22.12 -19.74
C PRO A 525 3.31 -23.57 -19.46
N GLN A 526 4.17 -24.50 -19.89
CA GLN A 526 3.96 -25.92 -19.69
C GLN A 526 3.89 -26.28 -18.20
N GLY A 527 2.79 -26.92 -17.79
CA GLY A 527 2.51 -27.32 -16.42
C GLY A 527 1.54 -26.39 -15.66
N GLU A 528 1.20 -25.21 -16.20
CA GLU A 528 0.27 -24.25 -15.56
C GLU A 528 -1.12 -24.23 -16.21
N GLU A 529 -1.35 -25.00 -17.28
CA GLU A 529 -2.60 -25.02 -18.05
C GLU A 529 -3.79 -25.47 -17.19
N LYS A 530 -3.56 -26.49 -16.35
CA LYS A 530 -4.55 -27.02 -15.39
C LYS A 530 -4.87 -26.03 -14.28
N ASP A 531 -3.92 -25.20 -13.88
CA ASP A 531 -4.13 -24.18 -12.87
C ASP A 531 -4.94 -23.00 -13.43
N VAL A 532 -4.66 -22.58 -14.67
CA VAL A 532 -5.48 -21.58 -15.37
C VAL A 532 -6.92 -22.08 -15.53
N MET A 533 -7.10 -23.33 -15.98
CA MET A 533 -8.42 -23.96 -16.08
C MET A 533 -9.14 -23.96 -14.72
N ARG A 534 -8.48 -24.48 -13.67
CA ARG A 534 -9.06 -24.54 -12.31
C ARG A 534 -9.55 -23.17 -11.84
N LEU A 535 -8.76 -22.11 -12.01
CA LEU A 535 -9.13 -20.76 -11.57
C LEU A 535 -10.31 -20.18 -12.35
N ILE A 536 -10.42 -20.45 -13.66
CA ILE A 536 -11.58 -20.02 -14.44
C ILE A 536 -12.84 -20.76 -13.96
N LEU A 537 -12.72 -22.07 -13.70
CA LEU A 537 -13.83 -22.88 -13.21
C LEU A 537 -14.28 -22.47 -11.79
N GLU A 538 -13.35 -22.12 -10.90
CA GLU A 538 -13.66 -21.57 -9.55
C GLU A 538 -14.50 -20.30 -9.62
N GLU A 539 -14.19 -19.39 -10.56
CA GLU A 539 -15.00 -18.19 -10.79
C GLU A 539 -16.37 -18.54 -11.38
N LEU A 540 -16.41 -19.48 -12.33
CA LEU A 540 -17.66 -19.92 -12.95
C LEU A 540 -18.61 -20.62 -11.95
N ARG A 541 -18.08 -21.27 -10.91
CA ARG A 541 -18.89 -21.85 -9.81
C ARG A 541 -19.70 -20.81 -9.03
N GLN A 542 -19.29 -19.54 -9.04
CA GLN A 542 -20.02 -18.47 -8.36
C GLN A 542 -21.29 -18.06 -9.11
N HIS A 543 -21.46 -18.46 -10.38
CA HIS A 543 -22.67 -18.19 -11.15
C HIS A 543 -23.78 -19.19 -10.84
N SER A 544 -24.89 -18.68 -10.30
CA SER A 544 -26.08 -19.47 -9.94
C SER A 544 -27.04 -19.73 -11.10
N ASN A 545 -26.93 -18.98 -12.21
CA ASN A 545 -27.86 -19.05 -13.35
C ASN A 545 -27.15 -19.43 -14.66
N TRP A 546 -27.53 -20.59 -15.21
CA TRP A 546 -26.97 -21.19 -16.44
C TRP A 546 -27.95 -21.17 -17.62
N SER A 547 -28.98 -20.31 -17.55
CA SER A 547 -29.95 -20.15 -18.64
C SER A 547 -29.34 -19.47 -19.87
N GLU A 548 -28.31 -18.66 -19.66
CA GLU A 548 -27.48 -18.00 -20.68
C GLU A 548 -26.01 -18.37 -20.47
N ILE A 549 -25.14 -18.01 -21.42
CA ILE A 549 -23.71 -18.30 -21.36
C ILE A 549 -23.04 -17.33 -20.36
N PRO A 550 -22.49 -17.79 -19.23
CA PRO A 550 -21.85 -16.90 -18.27
C PRO A 550 -20.53 -16.34 -18.82
N SER A 551 -20.15 -15.14 -18.36
CA SER A 551 -18.86 -14.53 -18.68
C SER A 551 -17.71 -15.43 -18.24
N GLY A 552 -16.76 -15.68 -19.13
CA GLY A 552 -15.63 -16.57 -18.88
C GLY A 552 -15.85 -18.02 -19.32
N PHE A 553 -17.09 -18.43 -19.59
CA PHE A 553 -17.39 -19.77 -20.11
C PHE A 553 -16.71 -20.04 -21.45
N ALA A 554 -16.75 -19.06 -22.36
CA ALA A 554 -16.12 -19.19 -23.67
C ALA A 554 -14.59 -19.35 -23.55
N GLY A 555 -13.97 -18.70 -22.55
CA GLY A 555 -12.55 -18.88 -22.25
C GLY A 555 -12.22 -20.28 -21.72
N ALA A 556 -13.02 -20.81 -20.78
CA ALA A 556 -12.88 -22.18 -20.28
C ALA A 556 -13.06 -23.23 -21.39
N PHE A 557 -14.06 -23.04 -22.25
CA PHE A 557 -14.34 -23.95 -23.35
C PHE A 557 -13.22 -23.96 -24.39
N LEU A 558 -12.72 -22.79 -24.79
CA LEU A 558 -11.57 -22.65 -25.69
C LEU A 558 -10.32 -23.33 -25.14
N LEU A 559 -10.06 -23.17 -23.83
CA LEU A 559 -8.91 -23.80 -23.18
C LEU A 559 -9.00 -25.34 -23.24
N ALA A 560 -10.19 -25.92 -23.05
CA ALA A 560 -10.44 -27.36 -23.19
C ALA A 560 -10.38 -27.87 -24.63
N GLN A 561 -10.76 -27.02 -25.59
CA GLN A 561 -10.71 -27.35 -27.01
C GLN A 561 -9.26 -27.48 -27.49
N GLU A 562 -8.43 -26.47 -27.18
CA GLU A 562 -7.04 -26.37 -27.62
C GLU A 562 -6.08 -27.27 -26.83
N LEU A 563 -6.32 -27.49 -25.53
CA LEU A 563 -5.40 -28.20 -24.64
C LEU A 563 -6.05 -29.46 -24.04
N GLU A 564 -5.60 -30.63 -24.50
CA GLU A 564 -6.17 -31.92 -24.12
C GLU A 564 -6.12 -32.18 -22.61
N GLU A 565 -5.06 -31.72 -21.95
CA GLU A 565 -4.80 -31.94 -20.54
C GLU A 565 -5.83 -31.29 -19.60
N THR A 566 -6.56 -30.28 -20.09
CA THR A 566 -7.54 -29.52 -19.31
C THR A 566 -8.98 -30.05 -19.47
N ARG A 567 -9.23 -30.91 -20.48
CA ARG A 567 -10.54 -31.50 -20.78
C ARG A 567 -11.18 -32.25 -19.60
N PRO A 568 -10.44 -33.05 -18.79
CA PRO A 568 -11.04 -33.77 -17.66
C PRO A 568 -11.64 -32.83 -16.61
N GLN A 569 -10.96 -31.72 -16.29
CA GLN A 569 -11.44 -30.73 -15.32
C GLN A 569 -12.71 -30.03 -15.82
N PHE A 570 -12.71 -29.65 -17.09
CA PHE A 570 -13.87 -29.03 -17.72
C PHE A 570 -15.09 -29.97 -17.75
N LYS A 571 -14.92 -31.23 -18.15
CA LYS A 571 -15.99 -32.24 -18.15
C LYS A 571 -16.58 -32.45 -16.75
N ALA A 572 -15.73 -32.63 -15.75
CA ALA A 572 -16.15 -32.81 -14.36
C ALA A 572 -16.99 -31.61 -13.89
N PHE A 573 -16.52 -30.40 -14.15
CA PHE A 573 -17.25 -29.19 -13.83
C PHE A 573 -18.62 -29.12 -14.52
N ILE A 574 -18.71 -29.36 -15.83
CA ILE A 574 -19.99 -29.30 -16.55
C ILE A 574 -20.99 -30.33 -16.00
N SER A 575 -20.53 -31.53 -15.65
CA SER A 575 -21.39 -32.55 -15.04
C SER A 575 -21.93 -32.14 -13.66
N GLU A 576 -21.17 -31.33 -12.92
CA GLU A 576 -21.51 -30.79 -11.60
C GLU A 576 -22.54 -29.65 -11.72
N VAL A 577 -22.27 -28.65 -12.56
CA VAL A 577 -23.11 -27.43 -12.64
C VAL A 577 -24.28 -27.54 -13.62
N MET A 578 -24.19 -28.44 -14.62
CA MET A 578 -25.24 -28.66 -15.62
C MET A 578 -25.53 -30.16 -15.83
N PRO A 579 -26.14 -30.85 -14.85
CA PRO A 579 -26.49 -32.28 -14.97
C PRO A 579 -27.42 -32.60 -16.15
N LYS A 580 -28.24 -31.61 -16.55
CA LYS A 580 -29.02 -31.63 -17.80
C LYS A 580 -28.47 -30.56 -18.73
N LEU A 581 -27.82 -31.00 -19.81
CA LEU A 581 -27.20 -30.11 -20.80
C LEU A 581 -28.23 -29.13 -21.39
N LYS A 582 -27.90 -27.84 -21.35
CA LYS A 582 -28.74 -26.74 -21.86
C LYS A 582 -28.70 -26.68 -23.39
N PRO A 583 -29.76 -26.15 -24.06
CA PRO A 583 -29.83 -26.10 -25.52
C PRO A 583 -28.66 -25.37 -26.18
N TRP A 584 -28.24 -24.23 -25.60
CA TRP A 584 -27.10 -23.45 -26.10
C TRP A 584 -25.79 -24.24 -26.03
N PHE A 585 -25.59 -25.02 -24.96
CA PHE A 585 -24.38 -25.81 -24.78
C PHE A 585 -24.36 -27.04 -25.71
N LYS A 586 -25.51 -27.70 -25.91
CA LYS A 586 -25.66 -28.78 -26.90
C LYS A 586 -25.30 -28.34 -28.32
N SER A 587 -25.57 -27.08 -28.66
CA SER A 587 -25.17 -26.50 -29.96
C SER A 587 -23.67 -26.28 -30.07
N LEU A 588 -22.98 -25.95 -28.97
CA LEU A 588 -21.53 -25.72 -28.95
C LEU A 588 -20.73 -27.02 -29.03
N ILE A 589 -21.18 -28.09 -28.38
CA ILE A 589 -20.47 -29.39 -28.35
C ILE A 589 -20.80 -30.30 -29.54
N LYS A 590 -21.64 -29.83 -30.48
CA LYS A 590 -22.10 -30.65 -31.62
C LYS A 590 -20.94 -31.14 -32.49
N GLU A 591 -19.86 -30.37 -32.57
CA GLU A 591 -18.67 -30.64 -33.38
C GLU A 591 -17.48 -31.14 -32.53
N GLU A 592 -17.62 -31.17 -31.19
CA GLU A 592 -16.55 -31.51 -30.26
C GLU A 592 -16.58 -32.99 -29.85
N VAL A 593 -15.85 -33.81 -30.61
CA VAL A 593 -15.76 -35.28 -30.38
C VAL A 593 -15.19 -35.60 -28.99
N TRP A 594 -14.29 -34.77 -28.47
CA TRP A 594 -13.66 -34.98 -27.16
C TRP A 594 -14.62 -34.82 -25.99
N PHE A 595 -15.77 -34.15 -26.15
CA PHE A 595 -16.75 -33.97 -25.07
C PHE A 595 -17.82 -35.08 -25.06
N ASN A 596 -18.20 -35.58 -26.24
CA ASN A 596 -19.28 -36.56 -26.40
C ASN A 596 -18.85 -38.03 -26.19
N ASN A 597 -17.54 -38.28 -26.17
CA ASN A 597 -16.92 -39.54 -25.74
C ASN A 597 -16.51 -39.46 -24.26
#